data_AF-A0A062V2U0-F1
#
_entry.id   AF-A0A062V2U0-F1
#
_cell.length_a   1.000
_cell.length_b   1.000
_cell.length_c   1.000
_cell.angle_alpha   90.00
_cell.angle_beta   90.00
_cell.angle_gamma   90.00
#
_symmetry.space_group_name_H-M   'P 1'
#
loop_
_entity.id
_entity.type
_entity.pdbx_description
1 polymer ?
#
loop_
_entity_poly.entity_id
_entity_poly.type
_entity_poly.pdbx_seq_one_letter_code
_entity_poly.pdbx_strand_id
1 'polypeptide(L)'
;MATEKWGVAHIYSSFNNTLITVTDLTGAETISKISGGMVTKAAREESSPYTAMQMATQIADKIRDKGVIGVHIKVRAPGGNMQRSPGPGAQAAIRAFARAGIKIGRIEDVTPIPHDGTKAKKGRRV
;
A
#
# COMPACT_ATOMS: atom_id res chain seq x y z
N MET A 1 -24.23 13.57 -15.20
CA MET A 1 -23.62 12.34 -14.66
C MET A 1 -22.61 12.77 -13.61
N ALA A 2 -22.81 12.42 -12.34
CA ALA A 2 -21.86 12.80 -11.29
C ALA A 2 -20.52 12.13 -11.60
N THR A 3 -19.48 12.93 -11.80
CA THR A 3 -18.13 12.44 -12.10
C THR A 3 -17.65 11.66 -10.89
N GLU A 4 -17.59 10.33 -11.01
CA GLU A 4 -17.05 9.50 -9.94
C GLU A 4 -15.61 9.92 -9.69
N LYS A 5 -15.28 10.30 -8.44
CA LYS A 5 -13.91 10.64 -8.08
C LYS A 5 -13.13 9.37 -7.78
N TRP A 6 -12.14 9.11 -8.62
CA TRP A 6 -11.20 8.00 -8.50
C TRP A 6 -9.84 8.49 -8.02
N GLY A 7 -9.20 7.72 -7.15
CA GLY A 7 -7.83 7.95 -6.69
C GLY A 7 -6.91 6.75 -6.94
N VAL A 8 -5.66 6.86 -6.49
CA VAL A 8 -4.69 5.75 -6.54
C VAL A 8 -4.23 5.41 -5.13
N ALA A 9 -4.40 4.17 -4.73
CA ALA A 9 -3.88 3.62 -3.49
C ALA A 9 -2.54 2.93 -3.74
N HIS A 10 -1.46 3.59 -3.35
CA HIS A 10 -0.12 3.06 -3.33
C HIS A 10 0.09 2.26 -2.03
N ILE A 11 0.17 0.94 -2.16
CA ILE A 11 0.38 0.01 -1.04
C ILE A 11 1.83 -0.46 -1.11
N TYR A 12 2.69 0.14 -0.29
CA TYR A 12 4.05 -0.34 -0.10
C TYR A 12 4.05 -1.39 1.01
N SER A 13 4.35 -2.64 0.68
CA SER A 13 4.37 -3.73 1.67
C SER A 13 5.72 -4.41 1.70
N SER A 14 6.37 -4.32 2.85
CA SER A 14 7.62 -5.01 3.17
C SER A 14 7.39 -6.02 4.31
N PHE A 15 8.40 -6.82 4.64
CA PHE A 15 8.34 -7.76 5.76
C PHE A 15 8.38 -7.07 7.13
N ASN A 16 8.79 -5.80 7.18
CA ASN A 16 8.95 -5.06 8.43
C ASN A 16 7.82 -4.06 8.66
N ASN A 17 7.25 -3.49 7.60
CA ASN A 17 6.18 -2.50 7.71
C ASN A 17 5.33 -2.46 6.42
N THR A 18 4.09 -2.01 6.55
CA THR A 18 3.18 -1.68 5.45
C THR A 18 2.81 -0.20 5.49
N LEU A 19 2.94 0.47 4.35
CA LEU A 19 2.58 1.87 4.17
C LEU A 19 1.48 1.95 3.11
N ILE A 20 0.43 2.71 3.41
CA ILE A 20 -0.66 2.95 2.47
C ILE A 20 -0.72 4.46 2.25
N THR A 21 -0.55 4.87 1.00
CA THR A 21 -0.65 6.27 0.58
C THR A 21 -1.70 6.36 -0.52
N VAL A 22 -2.72 7.19 -0.31
CA VAL A 22 -3.74 7.47 -1.31
C VAL A 22 -3.50 8.84 -1.90
N THR A 23 -3.44 8.90 -3.22
CA THR A 23 -3.21 10.09 -4.02
C THR A 23 -4.35 10.29 -5.03
N ASP A 24 -4.33 11.42 -5.70
CA ASP A 24 -5.10 11.65 -6.92
C ASP A 24 -4.58 10.79 -8.10
N LEU A 25 -5.24 10.87 -9.26
CA LEU A 25 -4.86 10.09 -10.44
C LEU A 25 -3.47 10.44 -11.00
N THR A 26 -3.01 11.69 -10.83
CA THR A 26 -1.66 12.09 -11.26
C THR A 26 -0.58 11.56 -10.32
N GLY A 27 -0.93 11.33 -9.06
CA GLY A 27 -0.01 10.93 -8.00
C GLY A 27 0.74 12.11 -7.37
N ALA A 28 0.45 13.35 -7.75
CA ALA A 28 1.12 14.54 -7.23
C ALA A 28 0.55 14.99 -5.87
N GLU A 29 -0.77 14.85 -5.67
CA GLU A 29 -1.43 15.30 -4.44
C GLU A 29 -1.75 14.13 -3.53
N THR A 30 -1.26 14.19 -2.29
CA THR A 30 -1.55 13.16 -1.27
C THR A 30 -2.83 13.48 -0.52
N ILE A 31 -3.80 12.58 -0.61
CA ILE A 31 -5.09 12.69 0.06
C ILE A 31 -4.99 12.16 1.49
N SER A 32 -4.40 10.98 1.66
CA SER A 32 -4.24 10.34 2.96
C SER A 32 -3.02 9.42 2.98
N LYS A 33 -2.37 9.31 4.13
CA LYS A 33 -1.24 8.41 4.34
C LYS A 33 -1.30 7.80 5.72
N ILE A 34 -0.90 6.54 5.84
CA ILE A 34 -0.76 5.84 7.11
C ILE A 34 0.34 4.78 7.01
N SER A 35 0.98 4.49 8.14
CA SER A 35 2.00 3.45 8.29
C SER A 35 1.67 2.51 9.43
N GLY A 36 2.23 1.30 9.43
CA GLY A 36 2.01 0.31 10.49
C GLY A 36 2.31 0.87 11.88
N GLY A 37 3.44 1.55 12.03
CA GLY A 37 3.85 2.20 13.29
C GLY A 37 2.97 3.35 13.78
N MET A 38 2.04 3.87 12.95
CA MET A 38 1.05 4.85 13.43
C MET A 38 -0.13 4.18 14.15
N VAL A 39 -0.40 2.90 13.85
CA VAL A 39 -1.54 2.16 14.39
C VAL A 39 -1.11 1.26 15.54
N THR A 40 0.07 0.63 15.43
CA THR A 40 0.59 -0.28 16.45
C THR A 40 1.77 0.31 17.19
N LYS A 41 1.83 0.11 18.51
CA LYS A 41 3.00 0.46 19.33
C LYS A 41 4.13 -0.58 19.27
N ALA A 42 3.80 -1.81 18.87
CA ALA A 42 4.76 -2.92 18.82
C ALA A 42 5.41 -3.01 17.43
N ALA A 43 6.74 -2.85 17.37
CA ALA A 43 7.50 -2.85 16.12
C ALA A 43 7.33 -4.14 15.29
N ARG A 44 7.16 -5.29 15.95
CA ARG A 44 6.95 -6.59 15.28
C ARG A 44 5.61 -6.69 14.54
N GLU A 45 4.64 -5.85 14.90
CA GLU A 45 3.27 -5.91 14.38
C GLU A 45 3.02 -4.91 13.24
N GLU A 46 4.02 -4.08 12.89
CA GLU A 46 3.90 -3.08 11.83
C GLU A 46 3.66 -3.68 10.44
N SER A 47 4.20 -4.87 10.15
CA SER A 47 3.93 -5.61 8.91
C SER A 47 2.74 -6.56 8.99
N SER A 48 2.13 -6.71 10.16
CA SER A 48 1.06 -7.68 10.38
C SER A 48 -0.14 -7.42 9.46
N PRO A 49 -0.76 -8.48 8.91
CA PRO A 49 -2.03 -8.38 8.19
C PRO A 49 -3.11 -7.66 8.99
N TYR A 50 -3.15 -7.86 10.30
CA TYR A 50 -4.14 -7.25 11.18
C TYR A 50 -4.03 -5.71 11.17
N THR A 51 -2.81 -5.21 11.36
CA THR A 51 -2.48 -3.79 11.29
C THR A 51 -2.81 -3.21 9.92
N ALA A 52 -2.51 -3.94 8.84
CA ALA A 52 -2.84 -3.52 7.48
C ALA A 52 -4.34 -3.37 7.23
N MET A 53 -5.18 -4.23 7.81
CA MET A 53 -6.62 -4.08 7.72
C MET A 53 -7.10 -2.83 8.45
N GLN A 54 -6.64 -2.61 9.69
CA GLN A 54 -7.00 -1.42 10.47
C GLN A 54 -6.59 -0.12 9.76
N MET A 55 -5.40 -0.11 9.17
CA MET A 55 -4.89 1.00 8.36
C MET A 55 -5.80 1.31 7.16
N ALA A 56 -6.18 0.27 6.41
CA ALA A 56 -7.01 0.42 5.23
C ALA A 56 -8.43 0.93 5.58
N THR A 57 -9.02 0.47 6.68
CA THR A 57 -10.31 0.99 7.16
C THR A 57 -10.23 2.47 7.52
N GLN A 58 -9.22 2.88 8.31
CA GLN A 58 -9.04 4.29 8.67
C GLN A 58 -8.81 5.20 7.46
N ILE A 59 -8.10 4.71 6.44
CA ILE A 59 -7.93 5.45 5.20
C ILE A 59 -9.23 5.50 4.40
N ALA A 60 -9.97 4.39 4.31
CA ALA A 60 -11.23 4.32 3.58
C ALA A 60 -12.24 5.37 4.09
N ASP A 61 -12.32 5.57 5.41
CA ASP A 61 -13.18 6.61 6.00
C ASP A 61 -12.68 8.01 5.60
N LYS A 62 -11.38 8.28 5.76
CA LYS A 62 -10.78 9.59 5.41
C LYS A 62 -10.93 9.97 3.93
N ILE A 63 -10.83 8.99 3.02
CA ILE A 63 -10.98 9.26 1.58
C ILE A 63 -12.44 9.39 1.17
N ARG A 64 -13.36 8.70 1.86
CA ARG A 64 -14.80 8.84 1.68
C ARG A 64 -15.26 10.23 2.07
N ASP A 65 -14.78 10.77 3.20
CA ASP A 65 -15.09 12.14 3.64
C ASP A 65 -14.65 13.19 2.60
N LYS A 66 -13.58 12.88 1.85
CA LYS A 66 -13.07 13.72 0.76
C LYS A 66 -13.76 13.48 -0.58
N GLY A 67 -14.76 12.60 -0.62
CA GLY A 67 -15.58 12.31 -1.78
C GLY A 67 -14.97 11.34 -2.79
N VAL A 68 -13.91 10.59 -2.43
CA VAL A 68 -13.34 9.54 -3.29
C VAL A 68 -14.22 8.29 -3.20
N ILE A 69 -14.70 7.82 -4.35
CA ILE A 69 -15.64 6.69 -4.45
C ILE A 69 -14.89 5.39 -4.75
N GLY A 70 -13.80 5.47 -5.53
CA GLY A 70 -13.02 4.31 -5.94
C GLY A 70 -11.52 4.57 -5.96
N VAL A 71 -10.74 3.50 -5.86
CA VAL A 71 -9.28 3.56 -5.94
C VAL A 71 -8.72 2.50 -6.90
N HIS A 72 -7.74 2.91 -7.69
CA HIS A 72 -6.82 2.00 -8.36
C HIS A 72 -5.72 1.58 -7.40
N ILE A 73 -5.37 0.30 -7.38
CA ILE A 73 -4.41 -0.23 -6.42
C ILE A 73 -3.09 -0.47 -7.12
N LYS A 74 -2.03 0.12 -6.58
CA LYS A 74 -0.65 -0.13 -6.98
C LYS A 74 0.10 -0.74 -5.80
N VAL A 75 0.36 -2.04 -5.89
CA VAL A 75 1.12 -2.78 -4.87
C VAL A 75 2.60 -2.66 -5.20
N ARG A 76 3.41 -2.37 -4.19
CA ARG A 76 4.86 -2.22 -4.33
C ARG A 76 5.58 -2.97 -3.20
N ALA A 77 6.46 -3.90 -3.56
CA ALA A 77 7.46 -4.44 -2.65
C ALA A 77 8.73 -3.56 -2.66
N PRO A 78 9.70 -3.78 -1.73
CA PRO A 78 10.97 -3.05 -1.73
C PRO A 78 11.68 -3.06 -3.11
N GLY A 79 11.77 -4.22 -3.74
CA GLY A 79 12.30 -4.39 -5.10
C GLY A 79 13.78 -4.05 -5.25
N GLY A 80 14.24 -3.88 -6.50
CA GLY A 80 15.64 -3.61 -6.81
C GLY A 80 16.56 -4.78 -6.40
N ASN A 81 17.56 -4.46 -5.56
CA ASN A 81 18.48 -5.45 -4.96
C ASN A 81 17.96 -6.03 -3.63
N MET A 82 16.74 -5.68 -3.24
CA MET A 82 16.04 -6.21 -2.07
C MET A 82 14.94 -7.20 -2.49
N GLN A 83 14.13 -7.60 -1.52
CA GLN A 83 13.07 -8.56 -1.72
C GLN A 83 11.99 -8.00 -2.66
N ARG A 84 11.63 -8.83 -3.66
CA ARG A 84 10.64 -8.49 -4.68
C ARG A 84 9.22 -8.93 -4.31
N SER A 85 9.09 -9.86 -3.37
CA SER A 85 7.79 -10.30 -2.87
C SER A 85 7.18 -9.23 -1.96
N PRO A 86 5.92 -8.82 -2.22
CA PRO A 86 5.19 -7.98 -1.29
C PRO A 86 5.06 -8.64 0.08
N GLY A 87 5.07 -7.82 1.13
CA GLY A 87 4.81 -8.27 2.49
C GLY A 87 3.37 -8.78 2.71
N PRO A 88 3.11 -9.42 3.86
CA PRO A 88 1.81 -10.02 4.16
C PRO A 88 0.67 -9.00 4.30
N GLY A 89 1.00 -7.72 4.52
CA GLY A 89 0.04 -6.62 4.61
C GLY A 89 -0.63 -6.23 3.28
N ALA A 90 -0.04 -6.56 2.12
CA ALA A 90 -0.55 -6.12 0.82
C ALA A 90 -1.98 -6.65 0.55
N GLN A 91 -2.16 -7.97 0.58
CA GLN A 91 -3.46 -8.58 0.27
C GLN A 91 -4.50 -8.31 1.37
N ALA A 92 -4.04 -8.15 2.62
CA ALA A 92 -4.91 -7.78 3.73
C ALA A 92 -5.50 -6.36 3.55
N ALA A 93 -4.68 -5.38 3.15
CA ALA A 93 -5.11 -4.03 2.87
C ALA A 93 -6.13 -3.97 1.70
N ILE A 94 -5.86 -4.69 0.60
CA ILE A 94 -6.79 -4.77 -0.56
C ILE A 94 -8.16 -5.30 -0.12
N ARG A 95 -8.19 -6.39 0.64
CA ARG A 95 -9.44 -6.96 1.16
C ARG A 95 -10.17 -6.00 2.10
N ALA A 96 -9.43 -5.27 2.93
CA ALA A 96 -10.02 -4.30 3.84
C ALA A 96 -10.62 -3.09 3.09
N PHE A 97 -9.98 -2.60 2.01
CA PHE A 97 -10.58 -1.57 1.15
C PHE A 97 -11.90 -2.03 0.51
N ALA A 98 -11.96 -3.28 0.03
CA ALA A 98 -13.19 -3.86 -0.51
C ALA A 98 -14.29 -3.92 0.55
N ARG A 99 -13.98 -4.43 1.76
CA ARG A 99 -14.93 -4.51 2.88
C ARG A 99 -15.39 -3.15 3.37
N ALA A 100 -14.51 -2.15 3.32
CA ALA A 100 -14.85 -0.79 3.69
C ALA A 100 -15.81 -0.14 2.69
N GLY A 101 -16.08 -0.75 1.53
CA GLY A 101 -17.03 -0.23 0.53
C GLY A 101 -16.43 0.77 -0.45
N ILE A 102 -15.10 0.77 -0.63
CA ILE A 102 -14.43 1.54 -1.69
C ILE A 102 -14.44 0.70 -2.97
N LYS A 103 -14.84 1.29 -4.10
CA LYS A 103 -14.80 0.61 -5.40
C LYS A 103 -13.34 0.33 -5.79
N ILE A 104 -12.98 -0.93 -5.98
CA ILE A 104 -11.66 -1.33 -6.44
C ILE A 104 -11.64 -1.34 -7.96
N GLY A 105 -10.72 -0.58 -8.55
CA GLY A 105 -10.48 -0.61 -9.99
C GLY A 105 -9.38 -1.60 -10.35
N ARG A 106 -8.50 -1.18 -11.27
CA ARG A 106 -7.28 -1.91 -11.62
C ARG A 106 -6.38 -2.16 -10.42
N ILE A 107 -5.82 -3.37 -10.36
CA ILE A 107 -4.79 -3.79 -9.41
C ILE A 107 -3.54 -4.08 -10.22
N GLU A 108 -2.45 -3.39 -9.90
CA GLU A 108 -1.16 -3.52 -10.59
C GLU A 108 -0.05 -3.77 -9.57
N ASP A 109 0.86 -4.69 -9.88
CA ASP A 109 2.14 -4.81 -9.18
C ASP A 109 3.14 -3.86 -9.85
N VAL A 110 3.58 -2.85 -9.10
CA VAL A 110 4.55 -1.83 -9.53
C VAL A 110 5.88 -1.98 -8.77
N THR A 111 6.20 -3.19 -8.31
CA THR A 111 7.49 -3.50 -7.71
C THR A 111 8.61 -3.22 -8.72
N PRO A 112 9.63 -2.42 -8.36
CA PRO A 112 10.70 -2.06 -9.30
C PRO A 112 11.58 -3.27 -9.61
N ILE A 113 11.58 -3.69 -10.87
CA ILE A 113 12.41 -4.77 -11.40
C ILE A 113 13.55 -4.14 -12.21
N PRO A 114 14.82 -4.26 -11.76
CA PRO A 114 15.94 -3.71 -12.49
C PRO A 114 16.29 -4.58 -13.71
N HIS A 115 16.64 -3.95 -14.84
CA HIS A 115 17.19 -4.66 -16.01
C HIS A 115 18.57 -5.27 -15.71
N ASP A 116 19.40 -4.52 -14.99
CA ASP A 116 20.62 -4.99 -14.34
C ASP A 116 20.66 -4.49 -12.90
N GLY A 117 21.14 -5.34 -11.99
CA GLY A 117 21.01 -5.15 -10.55
C GLY A 117 22.30 -4.70 -9.88
N THR A 118 22.18 -3.81 -8.89
CA THR A 118 23.28 -3.58 -7.96
C THR A 118 23.47 -4.79 -7.04
N LYS A 119 24.68 -4.96 -6.50
CA LYS A 119 25.00 -6.02 -5.55
C LYS A 119 24.00 -6.00 -4.37
N ALA A 120 23.40 -7.15 -4.07
CA ALA A 120 22.51 -7.30 -2.93
C ALA A 120 23.24 -7.07 -1.61
N LYS A 121 22.49 -6.71 -0.56
CA LYS A 121 23.06 -6.65 0.79
C LYS A 121 23.53 -8.06 1.20
N LYS A 122 24.61 -8.10 1.98
CA LYS A 122 25.39 -9.29 2.38
C LYS A 122 26.47 -9.70 1.37
N GLY A 123 27.48 -10.39 1.89
CA GLY A 123 28.69 -10.75 1.16
C GLY A 123 28.51 -12.06 0.40
N ARG A 124 29.55 -12.48 -0.33
CA ARG A 124 29.56 -13.75 -1.08
C ARG A 124 29.21 -14.99 -0.25
N ARG A 125 29.36 -14.90 1.08
CA ARG A 125 29.25 -16.03 2.01
C ARG A 125 28.02 -15.97 2.93
N VAL A 126 27.14 -14.97 2.80
CA VAL A 126 26.00 -14.72 3.72
C VAL A 126 24.73 -14.35 2.96
#